data_AF-A0A164I3H5-F1
#
_entry.id   AF-A0A164I3H5-F1
#
_cell.length_a   1.000
_cell.length_b   1.000
_cell.length_c   1.000
_cell.angle_alpha   90.00
_cell.angle_beta   90.00
_cell.angle_gamma   90.00
#
_symmetry.space_group_name_H-M   'P 1'
#
loop_
_entity.id
_entity.type
_entity.pdbx_description
1 polymer ?
#
loop_
_entity_poly.entity_id
_entity_poly.type
_entity_poly.pdbx_seq_one_letter_code
_entity_poly.pdbx_strand_id
1 'polypeptide(L)'
;MLELMGENLTPNLKVWFGDVEAETMFRCEESMLCVVPDISAFRSGWQWVRGPTQVPISLVRSDGVIYATRLTFTYTPEPGPRPHCPQAQEVLQRGGGSSNAVNPMGLGYDNQHMHHQQQPQQHHQPM
;
A
#
# COMPACT_ATOMS: atom_id res chain seq x y z
N MET A 1 17.71 -7.15 7.86
CA MET A 1 18.52 -7.01 9.09
C MET A 1 19.55 -5.92 8.85
N LEU A 2 19.84 -5.09 9.85
CA LEU A 2 20.82 -4.01 9.80
C LEU A 2 21.93 -4.31 10.83
N GLU A 3 23.19 -4.11 10.44
CA GLU A 3 24.35 -4.18 11.34
C GLU A 3 24.80 -2.78 11.72
N LEU A 4 24.99 -2.54 13.03
CA LEU A 4 25.62 -1.34 13.55
C LEU A 4 27.02 -1.69 14.06
N MET A 5 28.00 -0.93 13.58
CA MET A 5 29.39 -0.99 14.02
C MET A 5 29.70 0.21 14.91
N GLY A 6 30.47 0.01 15.98
CA GLY A 6 30.82 1.05 16.94
C GLY A 6 31.85 0.60 17.95
N GLU A 7 31.83 1.21 19.13
CA GLU A 7 32.68 0.88 20.27
C GLU A 7 31.86 0.98 21.55
N ASN A 8 32.25 0.23 22.60
CA ASN A 8 31.56 0.20 23.90
C ASN A 8 30.08 -0.19 23.80
N LEU A 9 29.73 -1.03 22.81
CA LEU A 9 28.40 -1.59 22.72
C LEU A 9 28.20 -2.62 23.82
N THR A 10 26.99 -2.69 24.37
CA THR A 10 26.66 -3.58 25.48
C THR A 10 25.31 -4.25 25.25
N PRO A 11 25.06 -5.43 25.85
CA PRO A 11 23.79 -6.15 25.70
C PRO A 11 22.55 -5.39 26.21
N ASN A 12 22.73 -4.38 27.05
CA ASN A 12 21.65 -3.56 27.61
C ASN A 12 21.25 -2.38 26.70
N LEU A 13 21.87 -2.24 25.52
CA LEU A 13 21.49 -1.26 24.50
C LEU A 13 20.51 -1.88 23.50
N LYS A 14 19.52 -1.10 23.09
CA LYS A 14 18.58 -1.40 22.02
C LYS A 14 18.71 -0.39 20.90
N VAL A 15 18.62 -0.84 19.66
CA VAL A 15 18.57 0.03 18.49
C VAL A 15 17.15 0.56 18.35
N TRP A 16 17.04 1.87 18.18
CA TRP A 16 15.77 2.55 17.95
C TRP A 16 15.83 3.27 16.61
N PHE A 17 14.75 3.14 15.86
CA PHE A 17 14.50 3.89 14.64
C PHE A 17 13.46 4.95 15.01
N GLY A 18 13.85 6.22 15.09
CA GLY A 18 12.97 7.26 15.62
C GLY A 18 12.45 6.88 17.02
N ASP A 19 11.15 6.69 17.12
CA ASP A 19 10.40 6.29 18.32
C ASP A 19 10.01 4.80 18.37
N VAL A 20 10.54 3.99 17.44
CA VAL A 20 10.27 2.56 17.32
C VAL A 20 11.49 1.74 17.78
N GLU A 21 11.33 0.97 18.85
CA GLU A 21 12.33 -0.02 19.28
C GLU A 21 12.45 -1.17 18.26
N ALA A 22 13.67 -1.54 17.90
CA ALA A 22 13.96 -2.68 17.06
C ALA A 22 14.40 -3.90 17.87
N GLU A 23 14.03 -5.09 17.40
CA GLU A 23 14.60 -6.33 17.91
C GLU A 23 16.11 -6.32 17.67
N THR A 24 16.88 -6.27 18.76
CA THR A 24 18.33 -6.06 18.75
C THR A 24 19.05 -7.28 19.33
N MET A 25 20.06 -7.75 18.60
CA MET A 25 20.97 -8.83 18.98
C MET A 25 22.38 -8.28 19.15
N PHE A 26 22.92 -8.37 20.36
CA PHE A 26 24.31 -8.03 20.65
C PHE A 26 25.26 -9.12 20.13
N ARG A 27 26.32 -8.74 19.40
CA ARG A 27 27.39 -9.68 18.99
C ARG A 27 28.64 -9.50 19.85
N CYS A 28 29.15 -8.27 19.92
CA CYS A 28 30.34 -7.90 20.69
C CYS A 28 30.36 -6.38 20.94
N GLU A 29 31.38 -5.89 21.65
CA GLU A 29 31.52 -4.46 21.98
C GLU A 29 31.69 -3.54 20.75
N GLU A 30 31.90 -4.14 19.57
CA GLU A 30 32.09 -3.44 18.31
C GLU A 30 30.92 -3.61 17.32
N SER A 31 30.03 -4.58 17.54
CA SER A 31 28.94 -4.90 16.59
C SER A 31 27.65 -5.37 17.28
N MET A 32 26.52 -4.88 16.77
CA MET A 32 25.19 -5.42 17.04
C MET A 32 24.35 -5.49 15.77
N LEU A 33 23.40 -6.42 15.75
CA LEU A 33 22.43 -6.60 14.67
C LEU A 33 21.05 -6.18 15.14
N CYS A 34 20.22 -5.68 14.23
CA CYS A 34 18.81 -5.46 14.50
C CYS A 34 17.91 -5.82 13.32
N VAL A 35 16.67 -6.19 13.62
CA VAL A 35 15.62 -6.31 12.62
C VAL A 35 15.11 -4.92 12.29
N VAL A 36 15.09 -4.56 11.01
CA VAL A 36 14.55 -3.27 10.57
C VAL A 36 13.03 -3.30 10.74
N PRO A 37 12.44 -2.38 11.53
CA PRO A 37 10.98 -2.33 11.70
C PRO A 37 10.28 -2.05 10.37
N ASP A 38 9.06 -2.57 10.22
CA ASP A 38 8.22 -2.23 9.06
C ASP A 38 7.87 -0.73 9.06
N ILE A 39 7.78 -0.13 7.87
CA ILE A 39 7.49 1.30 7.73
C ILE A 39 6.13 1.70 8.32
N SER A 40 5.17 0.78 8.40
CA SER A 40 3.88 1.05 9.02
C SER A 40 3.95 1.28 10.54
N ALA A 41 5.04 0.87 11.20
CA ALA A 41 5.23 1.06 12.64
C ALA A 41 5.33 2.54 13.05
N PHE A 42 5.80 3.41 12.15
CA PHE A 42 5.93 4.85 12.42
C PHE A 42 4.59 5.59 12.30
N ARG A 43 3.73 5.18 11.35
CA ARG A 43 2.38 5.75 11.15
C ARG A 43 1.45 4.72 10.51
N SER A 44 0.33 4.43 11.17
CA SER A 44 -0.73 3.58 10.61
C SER A 44 -1.23 4.13 9.27
N GLY A 45 -1.25 3.30 8.22
CA GLY A 45 -1.73 3.66 6.88
C GLY A 45 -0.66 3.97 5.84
N TRP A 46 0.63 3.88 6.20
CA TRP A 46 1.76 3.99 5.27
C TRP A 46 2.00 2.72 4.43
N GLN A 47 0.93 2.11 3.90
CA GLN A 47 1.05 1.04 2.91
C GLN A 47 1.54 1.58 1.55
N TRP A 48 1.29 2.86 1.29
CA TRP A 48 1.71 3.58 0.09
C TRP A 48 2.44 4.84 0.52
N VAL A 49 3.71 4.89 0.23
CA VAL A 49 4.55 5.97 0.74
C VAL A 49 4.87 6.93 -0.39
N ARG A 50 4.73 8.21 -0.08
CA ARG A 50 4.80 9.31 -1.05
C ARG A 50 6.24 9.73 -1.41
N GLY A 51 7.25 9.06 -0.87
CA GLY A 51 8.67 9.32 -1.12
C GLY A 51 9.60 8.74 -0.05
N PRO A 52 10.92 8.85 -0.20
CA PRO A 52 11.88 8.36 0.78
C PRO A 52 11.60 8.94 2.17
N THR A 53 11.55 8.08 3.19
CA THR A 53 11.36 8.50 4.58
C THR A 53 12.61 8.19 5.38
N GLN A 54 13.18 9.22 6.00
CA GLN A 54 14.37 9.10 6.82
C GLN A 54 13.99 9.11 8.30
N VAL A 55 14.55 8.19 9.06
CA VAL A 55 14.39 8.12 10.51
C VAL A 55 15.76 8.09 11.17
N PRO A 56 15.97 8.80 12.30
CA PRO A 56 17.23 8.77 13.01
C PRO A 56 17.43 7.42 13.69
N ILE A 57 18.68 6.98 13.79
CA ILE A 57 19.05 5.79 14.55
C ILE A 57 19.66 6.21 15.89
N SER A 58 19.16 5.61 16.96
CA SER A 58 19.63 5.85 18.32
C SER A 58 19.90 4.53 19.03
N LEU A 59 20.79 4.57 20.03
CA LEU A 59 20.94 3.47 20.99
C LEU A 59 20.27 3.90 22.30
N VAL A 60 19.37 3.08 22.80
CA VAL A 60 18.65 3.34 24.06
C VAL A 60 19.06 2.30 25.07
N ARG A 61 19.51 2.75 26.24
CA ARG A 61 19.87 1.88 27.36
C ARG A 61 18.63 1.53 28.17
N SER A 62 18.68 0.40 28.88
CA SER A 62 17.56 -0.10 29.71
C SER A 62 17.04 0.87 30.78
N ASP A 63 17.82 1.87 31.19
CA ASP A 63 17.43 2.92 32.13
C ASP A 63 16.89 4.19 31.45
N GLY A 64 16.70 4.17 30.13
CA GLY A 64 16.12 5.25 29.35
C GLY A 64 17.12 6.28 28.80
N VAL A 65 18.43 6.10 29.02
CA VAL A 65 19.43 6.99 28.41
C VAL A 65 19.50 6.77 26.90
N ILE A 66 19.47 7.88 26.15
CA ILE A 66 19.50 7.87 24.68
C ILE A 66 20.88 8.36 24.20
N TYR A 67 21.54 7.53 23.39
CA TYR A 67 22.76 7.87 22.68
C TYR A 67 22.45 8.09 21.20
N ALA A 68 22.58 9.34 20.73
CA ALA A 68 22.37 9.70 19.34
C ALA A 68 23.55 9.24 18.48
N THR A 69 23.30 8.35 17.50
CA THR A 69 24.36 7.84 16.61
C THR A 69 24.68 8.80 15.46
N ARG A 70 23.82 9.80 15.22
CA ARG A 70 23.81 10.68 14.03
C ARG A 70 23.63 9.95 12.70
N LEU A 71 23.36 8.65 12.73
CA LEU A 71 22.98 7.87 11.56
C LEU A 71 21.49 8.03 11.30
N THR A 72 21.11 7.87 10.04
CA THR A 72 19.72 7.83 9.60
C THR A 72 19.50 6.60 8.74
N PHE A 73 18.33 5.98 8.87
CA PHE A 73 17.88 4.93 7.98
C PHE A 73 16.81 5.46 7.04
N THR A 74 16.93 5.11 5.75
CA THR A 74 16.01 5.57 4.71
C THR A 74 15.14 4.41 4.25
N TYR A 75 13.84 4.53 4.47
CA TYR A 75 12.84 3.67 3.87
C TYR A 75 12.54 4.14 2.44
N THR A 76 12.79 3.28 1.46
CA THR A 76 12.42 3.46 0.04
C THR A 76 11.39 2.40 -0.37
N PRO A 77 10.12 2.60 -0.03
CA PRO A 77 9.05 1.70 -0.42
C PRO A 77 8.85 1.70 -1.94
N GLU A 78 8.34 0.58 -2.45
CA GLU A 78 8.04 0.44 -3.87
C GLU A 78 6.97 1.48 -4.27
N PRO A 79 7.14 2.19 -5.41
CA PRO A 79 6.07 3.01 -5.96
C PRO A 79 4.80 2.15 -6.08
N GLY A 80 3.70 2.62 -5.49
CA GLY A 80 2.44 1.88 -5.53
C GLY A 80 1.97 1.58 -6.97
N PRO A 81 0.97 0.69 -7.15
CA PRO A 81 0.42 0.33 -8.44
C PRO A 81 0.23 1.56 -9.31
N ARG A 82 0.93 1.60 -10.45
CA ARG A 82 0.84 2.73 -11.37
C ARG A 82 -0.64 2.96 -11.70
N PRO A 83 -1.14 4.21 -11.63
CA PRO A 83 -2.50 4.49 -12.07
C PRO A 83 -2.69 3.91 -13.47
N HIS A 84 -3.78 3.15 -13.64
CA HIS A 84 -4.09 2.45 -14.87
C HIS A 84 -4.07 3.42 -16.05
N CYS A 85 -3.10 3.29 -16.97
CA CYS A 85 -3.03 4.13 -18.16
C CYS A 85 -4.14 3.68 -19.13
N PRO A 86 -5.22 4.45 -19.33
CA PRO A 86 -6.30 4.04 -20.23
C PRO A 86 -5.80 3.86 -21.68
N GLN A 87 -4.77 4.62 -22.08
CA GLN A 87 -4.13 4.48 -23.40
C GLN A 87 -3.45 3.12 -23.59
N ALA A 88 -2.89 2.51 -22.54
CA ALA A 88 -2.29 1.19 -22.63
C ALA A 88 -3.36 0.10 -22.83
N GLN A 89 -4.54 0.29 -22.21
CA GLN A 89 -5.67 -0.62 -22.38
C GLN A 89 -6.24 -0.56 -23.81
N GLU A 90 -6.30 0.62 -24.43
CA GLU A 90 -6.81 0.77 -25.80
C GLU A 90 -5.89 0.07 -26.83
N VAL A 91 -4.56 0.13 -26.64
CA VAL A 91 -3.59 -0.57 -27.50
C VAL A 91 -3.72 -2.09 -27.38
N LEU A 92 -3.90 -2.61 -26.16
CA LEU A 92 -4.09 -4.04 -25.92
C LEU A 92 -5.39 -4.58 -26.51
N GLN A 93 -6.48 -3.79 -26.49
CA GLN A 93 -7.77 -4.18 -27.07
C GLN A 93 -7.75 -4.23 -28.60
N ARG A 94 -6.93 -3.40 -29.26
CA ARG A 94 -6.80 -3.41 -30.72
C ARG A 94 -6.00 -4.62 -31.27
N GLY A 95 -5.26 -5.33 -30.42
CA GLY A 95 -4.46 -6.50 -30.82
C GLY A 95 -5.20 -7.85 -30.82
N GLY A 96 -6.45 -7.91 -30.32
CA GLY A 96 -7.16 -9.18 -30.07
C GLY A 96 -8.35 -9.49 -31.00
N GLY A 97 -8.56 -8.72 -32.07
CA GLY A 97 -9.76 -8.82 -32.91
C GLY A 97 -9.52 -9.40 -34.30
N SER A 98 -9.24 -10.70 -34.42
CA SER A 98 -9.43 -11.43 -35.69
C SER A 98 -9.67 -12.91 -35.46
N SER A 99 -10.94 -13.29 -35.37
CA SER A 99 -11.43 -14.57 -35.90
C SER A 99 -12.93 -14.47 -36.17
N ASN A 100 -13.29 -14.64 -37.44
CA ASN A 100 -14.65 -14.79 -37.95
C ASN A 100 -15.49 -15.79 -37.14
N ALA A 101 -16.75 -15.47 -36.89
CA ALA A 101 -17.81 -16.48 -36.75
C ALA A 101 -19.10 -15.98 -37.42
N VAL A 102 -19.57 -16.80 -38.35
CA VAL A 102 -20.70 -16.63 -39.26
C VAL A 102 -22.03 -16.74 -38.51
N ASN A 103 -22.96 -15.80 -38.72
CA ASN A 103 -24.35 -15.93 -38.26
C ASN A 103 -25.28 -16.26 -39.44
N PRO A 104 -25.95 -17.43 -39.47
CA PRO A 104 -26.98 -17.71 -40.45
C PRO A 104 -28.36 -17.21 -39.99
N MET A 105 -29.18 -16.81 -40.97
CA MET A 105 -30.58 -16.41 -40.84
C MET A 105 -31.47 -17.46 -40.15
N GLY A 106 -32.48 -16.99 -39.41
CA GLY A 106 -33.62 -17.81 -38.96
C GLY A 106 -34.76 -16.97 -38.39
N LEU A 107 -35.84 -16.84 -39.16
CA LEU A 107 -37.11 -16.16 -38.87
C LEU A 107 -37.90 -16.85 -37.74
N GLY A 108 -38.63 -16.07 -36.94
CA GLY A 108 -39.67 -16.58 -36.02
C GLY A 108 -40.36 -15.46 -35.25
N TYR A 109 -41.52 -15.03 -35.76
CA TYR A 109 -42.46 -14.09 -35.15
C TYR A 109 -43.36 -14.77 -34.11
N ASP A 110 -43.91 -13.94 -33.21
CA ASP A 110 -45.20 -14.06 -32.50
C ASP A 110 -45.21 -14.66 -31.08
N ASN A 111 -45.50 -13.82 -30.08
CA ASN A 111 -46.69 -14.00 -29.25
C ASN A 111 -47.04 -12.72 -28.47
N GLN A 112 -48.16 -12.09 -28.81
CA GLN A 112 -48.81 -11.01 -28.07
C GLN A 112 -49.43 -11.56 -26.78
N HIS A 113 -49.32 -10.84 -25.65
CA HIS A 113 -50.41 -10.72 -24.68
C HIS A 113 -50.42 -9.29 -24.10
N MET A 114 -51.47 -8.55 -24.48
CA MET A 114 -51.90 -7.30 -23.86
C MET A 114 -52.21 -7.53 -22.37
N HIS A 115 -52.06 -6.50 -21.52
CA HIS A 115 -53.15 -5.90 -20.76
C HIS A 115 -52.62 -4.82 -19.79
N HIS A 116 -53.19 -3.62 -19.96
CA HIS A 116 -53.52 -2.61 -18.95
C HIS A 116 -52.43 -1.65 -18.42
N GLN A 117 -52.40 -0.54 -19.12
CA GLN A 117 -52.00 0.80 -18.69
C GLN A 117 -53.03 1.40 -17.71
N GLN A 118 -52.57 1.98 -16.60
CA GLN A 118 -53.31 2.98 -15.82
C GLN A 118 -52.35 4.00 -15.19
N GLN A 119 -52.73 5.28 -15.31
CA GLN A 119 -51.92 6.51 -15.17
C GLN A 119 -51.61 6.92 -13.71
N PRO A 120 -50.61 7.79 -13.49
CA PRO A 120 -50.46 8.57 -12.27
C PRO A 120 -51.27 9.88 -12.38
N GLN A 121 -52.08 10.26 -11.38
CA GLN A 121 -52.62 11.62 -11.29
C GLN A 121 -52.50 12.21 -9.89
N GLN A 122 -51.87 13.39 -9.89
CA GLN A 122 -51.52 14.26 -8.77
C GLN A 122 -52.75 14.99 -8.25
N HIS A 123 -52.93 15.03 -6.93
CA HIS A 123 -53.91 15.91 -6.27
C HIS A 123 -53.33 17.32 -6.13
N HIS A 124 -53.89 18.30 -6.85
CA HIS A 124 -53.83 19.72 -6.52
C HIS A 124 -55.26 20.28 -6.57
N GLN A 125 -55.78 20.71 -5.41
CA GLN A 125 -56.97 21.57 -5.34
C GLN A 125 -56.52 23.03 -5.33
N PRO A 126 -57.32 23.93 -5.93
CA PRO A 126 -57.65 25.14 -5.20
C PRO A 126 -59.11 25.59 -5.32
N MET A 127 -59.49 26.34 -4.27
CA MET A 127 -60.71 27.11 -3.98
C MET A 127 -61.89 26.35 -3.39
#